data_AF-A0A521RYD6-F1
#
_entry.id   AF-A0A521RYD6-F1
#
_cell.length_a   1.000
_cell.length_b   1.000
_cell.length_c   1.000
_cell.angle_alpha   90.00
_cell.angle_beta   90.00
_cell.angle_gamma   90.00
#
_symmetry.space_group_name_H-M   'P 1'
#
loop_
_entity.id
_entity.type
_entity.pdbx_description
1 polymer ?
#
loop_
_entity_poly.entity_id
_entity_poly.type
_entity_poly.pdbx_seq_one_letter_code
_entity_poly.pdbx_strand_id
1 'polypeptide(L)'
;MSLDLYSWIVFFLIITFILHGIAFTFLGWKRRKIHYFFLTGTFIFLTAIYFIKFEGWISRVPGTDFPVTWLLRIGATLCTLTYLRFLYREEGSWFRKLVRWSRRQ
;
A
#
# COMPACT_ATOMS: atom_id res chain seq x y z
N MET A 1 -5.46 4.97 -32.28
CA MET A 1 -4.35 4.13 -31.81
C MET A 1 -3.83 4.52 -30.41
N SER A 2 -4.18 5.68 -29.85
CA SER A 2 -3.83 6.07 -28.46
C SER A 2 -4.75 5.49 -27.39
N LEU A 3 -6.03 5.22 -27.72
CA LEU A 3 -7.02 4.63 -26.79
C LEU A 3 -6.70 3.17 -26.41
N ASP A 4 -6.18 2.38 -27.35
CA ASP A 4 -5.86 0.96 -27.09
C ASP A 4 -4.68 0.79 -26.13
N LEU A 5 -3.64 1.61 -26.28
CA LEU A 5 -2.49 1.63 -25.37
C LEU A 5 -2.88 2.07 -23.96
N TYR A 6 -3.74 3.08 -23.85
CA TYR A 6 -4.20 3.59 -22.56
C TYR A 6 -5.00 2.52 -21.79
N SER A 7 -5.95 1.86 -22.45
CA SER A 7 -6.73 0.77 -21.87
C SER A 7 -5.86 -0.41 -21.46
N TRP A 8 -4.83 -0.75 -22.26
CA TRP A 8 -3.85 -1.77 -21.91
C TRP A 8 -3.03 -1.44 -20.67
N ILE A 9 -2.58 -0.19 -20.55
CA ILE A 9 -1.82 0.29 -19.38
C ILE A 9 -2.69 0.21 -18.12
N VAL A 10 -3.94 0.67 -18.19
CA VAL A 10 -4.90 0.58 -17.08
C VAL A 10 -5.12 -0.87 -16.65
N PHE A 11 -5.38 -1.75 -17.62
CA PHE A 11 -5.62 -3.16 -17.36
C PHE A 11 -4.39 -3.85 -16.72
N PHE A 12 -3.20 -3.57 -17.24
CA PHE A 12 -1.95 -4.08 -16.70
C PHE A 12 -1.71 -3.59 -15.25
N LEU A 13 -1.97 -2.31 -14.97
CA LEU A 13 -1.88 -1.76 -13.62
C LEU A 13 -2.87 -2.43 -12.67
N ILE A 14 -4.14 -2.59 -13.07
CA ILE A 14 -5.17 -3.26 -12.25
C ILE A 14 -4.75 -4.69 -11.91
N ILE A 15 -4.31 -5.48 -12.90
CA ILE A 15 -3.82 -6.84 -12.67
C ILE A 15 -2.64 -6.85 -11.71
N THR A 16 -1.68 -5.95 -11.90
CA THR A 16 -0.51 -5.85 -11.03
C THR A 16 -0.90 -5.55 -9.59
N PHE A 17 -1.87 -4.64 -9.38
CA PHE A 17 -2.41 -4.30 -8.07
C PHE A 17 -3.13 -5.49 -7.41
N ILE A 18 -3.95 -6.23 -8.17
CA ILE A 18 -4.64 -7.43 -7.67
C ILE A 18 -3.63 -8.50 -7.25
N LEU A 19 -2.63 -8.79 -8.09
CA LEU A 19 -1.59 -9.77 -7.78
C LEU A 19 -0.80 -9.40 -6.53
N HIS A 20 -0.43 -8.12 -6.37
CA HIS A 20 0.23 -7.63 -5.16
C HIS A 20 -0.67 -7.76 -3.92
N GLY A 21 -1.96 -7.42 -4.04
CA GLY A 21 -2.93 -7.57 -2.96
C GLY A 21 -3.07 -9.01 -2.49
N ILE A 22 -3.17 -9.96 -3.42
CA ILE A 22 -3.22 -11.40 -3.12
C ILE A 22 -1.90 -11.85 -2.48
N ALA A 23 -0.77 -11.46 -3.05
CA ALA A 23 0.55 -11.85 -2.53
C ALA A 23 0.76 -11.37 -1.09
N PHE A 24 0.43 -10.12 -0.77
CA PHE A 24 0.59 -9.58 0.59
C PHE A 24 -0.45 -10.12 1.57
N THR A 25 -1.66 -10.40 1.12
CA THR A 25 -2.68 -11.06 1.96
C THR A 25 -2.25 -12.49 2.30
N PHE A 26 -1.74 -13.24 1.32
CA PHE A 26 -1.19 -14.57 1.55
C PHE A 26 0.05 -14.53 2.45
N LEU A 27 0.94 -13.56 2.26
CA LEU A 27 2.12 -13.37 3.09
C LEU A 27 1.74 -13.02 4.54
N GLY A 28 0.75 -12.14 4.72
CA GLY A 28 0.19 -11.76 6.01
C GLY A 28 -0.46 -12.92 6.74
N TRP A 29 -1.23 -13.73 6.02
CA TRP A 29 -1.83 -14.97 6.52
C TRP A 29 -0.77 -15.98 6.94
N LYS A 30 0.18 -16.30 6.05
CA LYS A 30 1.24 -17.29 6.28
C LYS A 30 2.18 -16.89 7.42
N ARG A 31 2.52 -15.59 7.53
CA ARG A 31 3.42 -15.08 8.58
C ARG A 31 2.68 -14.77 9.89
N ARG A 32 1.33 -14.79 9.91
CA ARG A 32 0.47 -14.28 11.01
C ARG A 32 0.83 -12.86 11.46
N LYS A 33 1.41 -12.08 10.56
CA LYS A 33 1.89 -10.75 10.85
C LYS A 33 0.91 -9.73 10.29
N ILE A 34 0.08 -9.22 11.18
CA ILE A 34 -0.99 -8.26 10.88
C ILE A 34 -0.44 -7.02 10.15
N HIS A 35 0.84 -6.69 10.29
CA HIS A 35 1.41 -5.54 9.59
C HIS A 35 1.44 -5.67 8.07
N TYR A 36 1.44 -6.87 7.49
CA TYR A 36 1.29 -7.02 6.03
C TYR A 36 -0.11 -6.60 5.55
N PHE A 37 -1.11 -6.59 6.43
CA PHE A 37 -2.43 -6.05 6.12
C PHE A 37 -2.40 -4.53 5.89
N PHE A 38 -1.54 -3.79 6.61
CA PHE A 38 -1.35 -2.37 6.35
C PHE A 38 -0.71 -2.12 4.98
N LEU A 39 0.18 -2.99 4.54
CA LEU A 39 0.77 -2.92 3.20
C LEU A 39 -0.29 -3.18 2.12
N THR A 40 -1.14 -4.19 2.29
CA THR A 40 -2.30 -4.43 1.42
C THR A 40 -3.23 -3.20 1.38
N GLY A 41 -3.51 -2.59 2.52
CA GLY A 41 -4.29 -1.34 2.61
C GLY A 41 -3.69 -0.20 1.80
N THR A 42 -2.37 0.03 1.87
CA THR A 42 -1.67 1.02 1.05
C THR A 42 -1.90 0.77 -0.45
N PHE A 43 -1.79 -0.48 -0.89
CA PHE A 43 -2.02 -0.83 -2.30
C PHE A 43 -3.48 -0.60 -2.72
N ILE A 44 -4.45 -0.89 -1.86
CA ILE A 44 -5.88 -0.61 -2.14
C ILE A 44 -6.11 0.89 -2.31
N PHE A 45 -5.59 1.72 -1.41
CA PHE A 45 -5.71 3.18 -1.52
C PHE A 45 -5.02 3.73 -2.77
N LEU A 46 -3.84 3.23 -3.10
CA LEU A 46 -3.14 3.58 -4.36
C LEU A 46 -3.97 3.18 -5.57
N THR A 47 -4.52 1.96 -5.60
CA THR A 47 -5.39 1.48 -6.69
C THR A 47 -6.58 2.40 -6.87
N ALA A 48 -7.24 2.80 -5.78
CA ALA A 48 -8.38 3.72 -5.82
C ALA A 48 -7.99 5.11 -6.36
N ILE A 49 -6.84 5.66 -5.94
CA ILE A 49 -6.32 6.93 -6.49
C ILE A 49 -6.04 6.80 -7.99
N TYR A 50 -5.46 5.69 -8.42
CA TYR A 50 -5.17 5.42 -9.82
C TYR A 50 -6.45 5.31 -10.64
N PHE A 51 -7.45 4.57 -10.14
CA PHE A 51 -8.74 4.41 -10.81
C PHE A 51 -9.45 5.75 -11.01
N ILE A 52 -9.52 6.58 -9.97
CA ILE A 52 -10.09 7.94 -10.04
C ILE A 52 -9.32 8.82 -11.04
N LYS A 53 -7.99 8.72 -11.07
CA LYS A 53 -7.14 9.51 -11.97
C LYS A 53 -7.25 9.08 -13.43
N PHE A 54 -7.41 7.78 -13.69
CA PHE A 54 -7.49 7.22 -15.04
C PHE A 54 -8.90 7.28 -15.64
N GLU A 55 -9.95 7.08 -14.85
CA GLU A 55 -11.32 7.27 -15.33
C GLU A 55 -11.71 8.76 -15.46
N GLY A 56 -10.84 9.68 -15.04
CA GLY A 56 -11.12 11.11 -15.12
C GLY A 56 -12.24 11.58 -14.18
N TRP A 57 -12.58 10.77 -13.17
CA TRP A 57 -13.62 11.12 -12.22
C TRP A 57 -13.16 12.30 -11.36
N ILE A 58 -13.84 13.44 -11.48
CA ILE A 58 -13.69 14.56 -10.55
C ILE A 58 -14.49 14.22 -9.29
N SER A 59 -13.99 13.27 -8.52
CA SER A 59 -14.59 12.87 -7.25
C SER A 59 -14.19 13.88 -6.17
N ARG A 60 -15.11 14.81 -5.87
CA ARG A 60 -15.05 15.67 -4.69
C ARG A 60 -15.82 15.01 -3.54
N VAL A 61 -15.40 15.27 -2.31
CA VAL A 61 -16.15 14.81 -1.14
C VAL A 61 -17.48 15.56 -1.11
N PRO A 62 -18.63 14.88 -0.98
CA PRO A 62 -19.94 15.55 -1.00
C PRO A 62 -20.00 16.65 0.07
N GLY A 63 -20.37 17.86 -0.35
CA GLY A 63 -20.43 19.04 0.52
C GLY A 63 -19.13 19.82 0.70
N THR A 64 -18.04 19.47 0.01
CA THR A 64 -16.78 20.24 0.02
C THR A 64 -16.11 20.29 -1.35
N ASP A 65 -15.24 21.27 -1.59
CA ASP A 65 -14.36 21.31 -2.77
C ASP A 65 -13.14 20.38 -2.65
N PHE A 66 -13.11 19.54 -1.61
CA PHE A 66 -11.92 18.74 -1.29
C PHE A 66 -11.82 17.51 -2.21
N PRO A 67 -10.67 17.29 -2.88
CA PRO A 67 -10.48 16.15 -3.76
C PRO A 67 -10.38 14.84 -2.96
N VAL A 68 -11.20 13.84 -3.31
CA VAL A 68 -11.20 12.51 -2.66
C VAL A 68 -9.83 11.82 -2.78
N THR A 69 -9.09 12.11 -3.86
CA THR A 69 -7.73 11.61 -4.07
C THR A 69 -6.76 12.05 -2.97
N TRP A 70 -6.96 13.21 -2.34
CA TRP A 70 -6.12 13.65 -1.21
C TRP A 70 -6.42 12.86 0.06
N LEU A 71 -7.69 12.56 0.36
CA LEU A 71 -8.06 11.70 1.49
C LEU A 71 -7.48 10.28 1.32
N LEU A 72 -7.60 9.72 0.12
CA LEU A 72 -7.03 8.41 -0.19
C LEU A 72 -5.49 8.42 -0.06
N ARG A 73 -4.83 9.52 -0.46
CA ARG A 73 -3.38 9.68 -0.25
C ARG A 73 -3.03 9.71 1.22
N ILE A 74 -3.75 10.46 2.05
CA ILE A 74 -3.53 10.49 3.50
C ILE A 74 -3.69 9.08 4.09
N GLY A 75 -4.74 8.34 3.69
CA GLY A 75 -4.94 6.95 4.08
C GLY A 75 -3.77 6.04 3.68
N ALA A 76 -3.32 6.12 2.43
CA ALA A 76 -2.17 5.36 1.94
C ALA A 76 -0.89 5.70 2.74
N THR A 77 -0.65 6.98 3.03
CA THR A 77 0.53 7.43 3.79
C THR A 77 0.47 6.92 5.23
N LEU A 78 -0.70 6.96 5.88
CA LEU A 78 -0.89 6.43 7.24
C LEU A 78 -0.70 4.92 7.30
N CYS A 79 -1.20 4.17 6.32
CA CYS A 79 -0.97 2.73 6.22
C CYS A 79 0.52 2.42 6.02
N THR A 80 1.20 3.17 5.16
CA THR A 80 2.63 3.00 4.89
C THR A 80 3.50 3.36 6.09
N LEU A 81 3.20 4.46 6.78
CA LEU A 81 3.90 4.86 8.00
C LEU A 81 3.70 3.86 9.12
N THR A 82 2.47 3.35 9.29
CA THR A 82 2.17 2.30 10.27
C THR A 82 2.95 1.02 9.97
N TYR A 83 2.98 0.61 8.70
CA TYR A 83 3.78 -0.53 8.24
C TYR A 83 5.28 -0.34 8.53
N LEU A 84 5.86 0.79 8.11
CA LEU A 84 7.28 1.12 8.33
C LEU A 84 7.63 1.18 9.81
N ARG A 85 6.75 1.76 10.65
CA ARG A 85 6.95 1.83 12.10
C ARG A 85 6.94 0.44 12.74
N PHE A 86 6.07 -0.45 12.29
CA PHE A 86 6.04 -1.84 12.76
C PHE A 86 7.28 -2.60 12.32
N LEU A 87 7.67 -2.46 11.05
CA LEU A 87 8.88 -3.07 10.50
C LEU A 87 10.12 -2.60 11.26
N TYR A 88 10.28 -1.29 11.47
CA TYR A 88 11.40 -0.71 12.22
C TYR A 88 11.44 -1.17 13.68
N ARG A 89 10.29 -1.39 14.32
CA ARG A 89 10.24 -1.97 15.68
C ARG A 89 10.69 -3.42 15.70
N GLU A 90 10.25 -4.23 14.75
CA GLU A 90 10.66 -5.63 14.65
C GLU A 90 12.14 -5.76 14.31
N GLU A 91 12.60 -5.08 13.26
CA GLU A 91 14.00 -5.08 12.82
C GLU A 91 14.92 -4.44 13.86
N GLY A 92 14.52 -3.34 14.49
CA GLY A 92 15.26 -2.74 15.60
C GLY A 92 15.31 -3.61 16.86
N SER A 93 14.36 -4.54 17.04
CA SER A 93 14.46 -5.58 18.07
C SER A 93 15.43 -6.69 17.66
N TRP A 94 15.46 -7.01 16.37
CA TRP A 94 16.31 -8.04 15.79
C TRP A 94 17.77 -7.60 15.78
N PHE A 95 18.06 -6.38 15.33
CA PHE A 95 19.37 -5.75 15.37
C PHE A 95 19.88 -5.61 16.81
N ARG A 96 19.02 -5.20 17.76
CA ARG A 96 19.36 -5.19 19.19
C ARG A 96 19.59 -6.58 19.77
N LYS A 97 18.94 -7.63 19.26
CA LYS A 97 19.25 -9.01 19.64
C LYS A 97 20.61 -9.41 19.07
N LEU A 98 20.88 -9.12 17.80
CA LEU A 98 22.14 -9.46 17.12
C LEU A 98 23.36 -8.78 17.77
N VAL A 99 23.26 -7.49 18.08
CA VAL A 99 24.30 -6.74 18.80
C VAL A 99 24.55 -7.32 20.20
N ARG A 100 23.51 -7.77 20.90
CA ARG A 100 23.68 -8.42 22.21
C ARG A 100 24.34 -9.80 22.11
N TRP A 101 24.12 -10.51 21.02
CA TRP A 101 24.75 -11.81 20.77
C TRP A 101 26.22 -11.64 20.39
N SER A 102 26.55 -10.65 19.55
CA SER A 102 27.93 -10.32 19.17
C SER A 102 28.81 -9.83 20.33
N ARG A 103 28.23 -9.22 21.39
CA ARG A 103 29.00 -8.81 22.59
C ARG A 103 29.20 -9.92 23.63
N ARG A 104 28.59 -11.09 23.44
CA ARG A 104 28.71 -12.24 24.36
C ARG A 104 29.68 -13.32 23.86
N GLN A 105 30.14 -13.21 22.61
CA GLN A 105 31.31 -13.91 22.10
C GLN A 105 32.53 -13.01 22.29
#